data_AF-A0A3D2QP16-F1
#
_entry.id   AF-A0A3D2QP16-F1
#
_cell.length_a   1.000
_cell.length_b   1.000
_cell.length_c   1.000
_cell.angle_alpha   90.00
_cell.angle_beta   90.00
_cell.angle_gamma   90.00
#
_symmetry.space_group_name_H-M   'P 1'
#
loop_
_entity.id
_entity.type
_entity.pdbx_description
1 polymer ?
#
loop_
_entity_poly.entity_id
_entity_poly.type
_entity_poly.pdbx_seq_one_letter_code
_entity_poly.pdbx_strand_id
1 'polypeptide(L)'
;MAHCVVSEAEALLDKEFPVLDKGFVRLVDYLGSDSRIVQAARVSYGEGTKSFRQDKGLIAYLMRNDHTSPFEQVNFTFHIKMPIFVARQWIRHRTARVNEISGRYSVMADEAYIPAMEHINLQSEDNKQG
;
A
#
# COMPACT_ATOMS: atom_id res chain seq x y z
N MET A 1 -13.57 -15.53 -14.50
CA MET A 1 -12.38 -15.07 -13.75
C MET A 1 -12.88 -14.67 -12.38
N ALA A 2 -12.75 -15.57 -11.39
CA ALA A 2 -13.37 -15.38 -10.08
C ALA A 2 -12.71 -14.19 -9.37
N HIS A 3 -13.53 -13.27 -8.84
CA HIS A 3 -13.08 -12.33 -7.81
C HIS A 3 -12.38 -13.13 -6.71
N CYS A 4 -11.13 -12.81 -6.41
CA CYS A 4 -10.45 -13.38 -5.27
C CYS A 4 -11.01 -12.69 -4.04
N VAL A 5 -11.73 -13.43 -3.19
CA VAL A 5 -12.26 -12.92 -1.91
C VAL A 5 -11.33 -13.38 -0.81
N VAL A 6 -10.71 -12.43 -0.11
CA VAL A 6 -9.83 -12.66 1.04
C VAL A 6 -10.54 -12.13 2.28
N SER A 7 -10.99 -13.02 3.17
CA SER A 7 -11.82 -12.66 4.33
C SER A 7 -11.19 -11.57 5.21
N GLU A 8 -9.87 -11.60 5.37
CA GLU A 8 -9.11 -10.59 6.11
C GLU A 8 -9.10 -9.23 5.40
N ALA A 9 -9.02 -9.20 4.08
CA ALA A 9 -9.09 -7.96 3.30
C ALA A 9 -10.51 -7.40 3.30
N GLU A 10 -11.53 -8.25 3.14
CA GLU A 10 -12.94 -7.87 3.26
C GLU A 10 -13.25 -7.21 4.61
N ALA A 11 -12.68 -7.74 5.71
CA ALA A 11 -12.83 -7.16 7.04
C ALA A 11 -12.18 -5.77 7.19
N LEU A 12 -11.30 -5.38 6.27
CA LEU A 12 -10.58 -4.11 6.25
C LEU A 12 -11.15 -3.12 5.23
N LEU A 13 -11.95 -3.57 4.27
CA LEU A 13 -12.52 -2.71 3.23
C LEU A 13 -13.30 -1.56 3.86
N ASP A 14 -13.06 -0.36 3.32
CA ASP A 14 -13.64 0.91 3.73
C ASP A 14 -13.48 1.30 5.21
N LYS A 15 -12.71 0.54 5.99
CA LYS A 15 -12.34 0.91 7.35
C LYS A 15 -11.23 1.96 7.31
N GLU A 16 -11.50 3.11 7.92
CA GLU A 16 -10.50 4.15 8.10
C GLU A 16 -9.56 3.79 9.25
N PHE A 17 -8.27 3.87 8.97
CA PHE A 17 -7.21 3.84 9.97
C PHE A 17 -6.73 5.28 10.17
N PRO A 18 -7.03 5.92 11.32
CA PRO A 18 -6.60 7.29 11.58
C PRO A 18 -5.09 7.40 11.60
N VAL A 19 -4.56 8.46 10.97
CA VAL A 19 -3.12 8.78 10.93
C VAL A 19 -2.95 10.28 11.14
N LEU A 20 -1.99 10.67 11.97
CA LEU A 20 -1.86 12.04 12.48
C LEU A 20 -3.14 12.47 13.24
N ASP A 21 -3.48 13.75 13.20
CA ASP A 21 -4.63 14.31 13.92
C ASP A 21 -5.95 14.24 13.13
N LYS A 22 -5.89 14.37 11.78
CA LYS A 22 -7.08 14.48 10.90
C LYS A 22 -6.99 13.62 9.64
N GLY A 23 -5.89 12.88 9.46
CA GLY A 23 -5.65 12.04 8.29
C GLY A 23 -6.13 10.61 8.50
N PHE A 24 -6.13 9.84 7.42
CA PHE A 24 -6.40 8.40 7.45
C PHE A 24 -5.83 7.68 6.24
N VAL A 25 -5.71 6.36 6.37
CA VAL A 25 -5.52 5.42 5.27
C VAL A 25 -6.70 4.45 5.26
N ARG A 26 -7.27 4.22 4.08
CA ARG A 26 -8.41 3.33 3.91
C ARG A 26 -8.22 2.46 2.67
N LEU A 27 -8.35 1.14 2.83
CA LEU A 27 -8.37 0.21 1.70
C LEU A 27 -9.73 0.33 0.99
N VAL A 28 -9.71 0.68 -0.30
CA VAL A 28 -10.92 0.82 -1.13
C VAL A 28 -11.16 -0.44 -1.94
N ASP A 29 -10.08 -1.03 -2.47
CA ASP A 29 -10.17 -2.23 -3.31
C ASP A 29 -8.83 -2.97 -3.32
N TYR A 30 -8.87 -4.26 -3.64
CA TYR A 30 -7.69 -5.08 -3.85
C TYR A 30 -7.92 -6.06 -5.00
N LEU A 31 -6.84 -6.39 -5.71
CA LEU A 31 -6.84 -7.39 -6.75
C LEU A 31 -5.77 -8.43 -6.42
N GLY A 32 -6.19 -9.66 -6.18
CA GLY A 32 -5.31 -10.80 -5.96
C GLY A 32 -5.05 -11.12 -4.48
N SER A 33 -4.33 -12.20 -4.25
CA SER A 33 -3.90 -12.70 -2.94
C SER A 33 -2.61 -13.50 -3.11
N ASP A 34 -2.12 -14.12 -2.04
CA ASP A 34 -0.99 -15.06 -2.10
C ASP A 34 -1.15 -16.12 -3.21
N SER A 35 -2.37 -16.60 -3.44
CA SER A 35 -2.67 -17.54 -4.53
C SER A 35 -2.34 -16.98 -5.91
N ARG A 36 -2.54 -15.67 -6.13
CA ARG A 36 -2.24 -14.99 -7.40
C ARG A 36 -0.74 -14.89 -7.63
N ILE A 37 0.04 -14.62 -6.58
CA ILE A 37 1.51 -14.60 -6.62
C ILE A 37 2.02 -15.99 -7.02
N VAL A 38 1.53 -17.03 -6.34
CA VAL A 38 1.90 -18.42 -6.61
C VAL A 38 1.52 -18.86 -8.01
N GLN A 39 0.31 -18.53 -8.47
CA GLN A 39 -0.14 -18.82 -9.82
C GLN A 39 0.77 -18.16 -10.85
N ALA A 40 1.08 -16.87 -10.67
CA ALA A 40 1.94 -16.12 -11.57
C ALA A 40 3.35 -16.71 -11.66
N ALA A 41 3.94 -17.10 -10.52
CA ALA A 41 5.25 -17.75 -10.48
C ALA A 41 5.24 -19.15 -11.13
N ARG A 42 4.13 -19.89 -11.01
CA ARG A 42 3.99 -21.26 -11.54
C ARG A 42 3.61 -21.31 -13.02
N VAL A 43 3.16 -20.20 -13.63
CA VAL A 43 2.96 -20.12 -15.09
C VAL A 43 4.25 -20.50 -15.83
N SER A 44 5.42 -20.28 -15.23
CA SER A 44 6.72 -20.69 -15.79
C SER A 44 7.01 -22.19 -15.70
N TYR A 45 6.27 -22.97 -14.90
CA TYR A 45 6.62 -24.36 -14.54
C TYR A 45 5.59 -25.44 -14.97
N GLY A 46 4.51 -25.08 -15.68
CA GLY A 46 3.48 -26.03 -16.11
C GLY A 46 2.62 -26.60 -14.97
N GLU A 47 1.54 -27.30 -15.31
CA GLU A 47 0.56 -27.78 -14.32
C GLU A 47 1.12 -28.86 -13.39
N GLY A 48 0.89 -28.70 -12.09
CA GLY A 48 1.13 -29.71 -11.06
C GLY A 48 0.38 -29.41 -9.77
N THR A 49 -0.35 -30.39 -9.24
CA THR A 49 -1.14 -30.31 -8.00
C THR A 49 -0.23 -30.21 -6.77
N LYS A 50 -0.32 -29.12 -6.00
CA LYS A 50 0.50 -28.89 -4.80
C LYS A 50 -0.32 -28.26 -3.65
N SER A 51 0.16 -28.49 -2.42
CA SER A 51 -0.51 -28.14 -1.15
C SER A 51 -0.17 -26.74 -0.63
N PHE A 52 -1.02 -26.17 0.23
CA PHE A 52 -0.82 -24.84 0.85
C PHE A 52 0.54 -24.63 1.54
N ARG A 53 1.11 -25.66 2.20
CA ARG A 53 2.45 -25.55 2.82
C ARG A 53 3.56 -25.29 1.80
N GLN A 54 3.38 -25.75 0.56
CA GLN A 54 4.32 -25.51 -0.54
C GLN A 54 4.18 -24.09 -1.11
N ASP A 55 3.03 -23.44 -0.95
CA ASP A 55 2.76 -22.09 -1.43
C ASP A 55 3.48 -21.03 -0.58
N LYS A 56 3.36 -21.09 0.75
CA LYS A 56 4.11 -20.20 1.65
C LYS A 56 5.63 -20.35 1.47
N GLY A 57 6.10 -21.58 1.31
CA GLY A 57 7.51 -21.86 1.03
C GLY A 57 7.98 -21.25 -0.28
N LEU A 58 7.13 -21.32 -1.33
CA LEU A 58 7.40 -20.68 -2.61
C LEU A 58 7.47 -19.16 -2.47
N ILE A 59 6.47 -18.51 -1.87
CA ILE A 59 6.47 -17.04 -1.69
C ILE A 59 7.73 -16.57 -0.94
N ALA A 60 8.10 -17.27 0.14
CA ALA A 60 9.32 -16.97 0.88
C ALA A 60 10.59 -17.16 0.05
N TYR A 61 10.63 -18.19 -0.81
CA TYR A 61 11.72 -18.41 -1.75
C TYR A 61 11.81 -17.29 -2.79
N LEU A 62 10.69 -16.88 -3.39
CA LEU A 62 10.64 -15.79 -4.38
C LEU A 62 11.19 -14.49 -3.78
N MET A 63 10.71 -14.11 -2.60
CA MET A 63 11.17 -12.90 -1.89
C MET A 63 12.66 -12.97 -1.54
N ARG A 64 13.17 -14.13 -1.09
CA ARG A 64 14.59 -14.29 -0.74
C ARG A 64 15.54 -14.16 -1.93
N ASN A 65 15.06 -14.45 -3.13
CA ASN A 65 15.86 -14.42 -4.35
C ASN A 65 15.48 -13.21 -5.24
N ASP A 66 14.88 -12.18 -4.66
CA ASP A 66 14.49 -10.93 -5.35
C ASP A 66 13.65 -11.17 -6.62
N HIS A 67 12.90 -12.28 -6.68
CA HIS A 67 12.02 -12.58 -7.80
C HIS A 67 10.68 -11.87 -7.61
N THR A 68 10.67 -10.58 -7.93
CA THR A 68 9.60 -9.64 -7.58
C THR A 68 8.44 -9.60 -8.57
N SER A 69 8.62 -10.04 -9.83
CA SER A 69 7.57 -9.93 -10.86
C SER A 69 6.26 -10.66 -10.55
N PRO A 70 6.22 -11.81 -9.83
CA PRO A 70 4.94 -12.40 -9.42
C PRO A 70 4.17 -11.54 -8.40
N PHE A 71 4.86 -10.70 -7.62
CA PHE A 71 4.23 -9.82 -6.63
C PHE A 71 3.52 -8.63 -7.29
N GLU A 72 3.92 -8.22 -8.50
CA GLU A 72 3.25 -7.16 -9.27
C GLU A 72 1.84 -7.55 -9.73
N GLN A 73 1.49 -8.84 -9.64
CA GLN A 73 0.15 -9.34 -9.97
C GLN A 73 -0.88 -9.08 -8.87
N VAL A 74 -0.45 -8.52 -7.72
CA VAL A 74 -1.32 -8.09 -6.63
C VAL A 74 -1.37 -6.57 -6.58
N ASN A 75 -2.57 -6.00 -6.52
CA ASN A 75 -2.76 -4.55 -6.48
C ASN A 75 -3.62 -4.15 -5.28
N PHE A 76 -3.34 -2.97 -4.73
CA PHE A 76 -4.15 -2.34 -3.69
C PHE A 76 -4.53 -0.93 -4.13
N THR A 77 -5.76 -0.55 -3.84
CA THR A 77 -6.28 0.80 -4.07
C THR A 77 -6.61 1.41 -2.72
N PHE A 78 -6.03 2.58 -2.44
CA PHE A 78 -6.23 3.27 -1.17
C PHE A 78 -6.90 4.63 -1.39
N HIS A 79 -7.76 5.01 -0.44
CA HIS A 79 -8.16 6.39 -0.22
C HIS A 79 -7.36 6.92 0.98
N ILE A 80 -6.60 7.96 0.76
CA ILE A 80 -5.69 8.49 1.77
C ILE A 80 -5.91 9.99 1.91
N LYS A 81 -6.09 10.44 3.15
CA LYS A 81 -6.10 11.85 3.52
C LYS A 81 -4.82 12.16 4.28
N MET A 82 -4.00 13.05 3.73
CA MET A 82 -2.70 13.41 4.30
C MET A 82 -2.37 14.89 4.06
N PRO A 83 -1.44 15.48 4.84
CA PRO A 83 -0.97 16.84 4.60
C PRO A 83 -0.18 16.95 3.28
N ILE A 84 -0.23 18.12 2.65
CA ILE A 84 0.44 18.38 1.36
C ILE A 84 1.95 18.06 1.41
N PHE A 85 2.64 18.39 2.51
CA PHE A 85 4.08 18.12 2.60
C PHE A 85 4.41 16.61 2.64
N VAL A 86 3.51 15.77 3.18
CA VAL A 86 3.61 14.31 3.13
C VAL A 86 3.29 13.83 1.71
N ALA A 87 2.23 14.36 1.09
CA ALA A 87 1.85 14.02 -0.28
C ALA A 87 2.99 14.29 -1.29
N ARG A 88 3.75 15.38 -1.11
CA ARG A 88 4.92 15.71 -1.95
C ARG A 88 6.05 14.69 -1.86
N GLN A 89 6.19 13.99 -0.73
CA GLN A 89 7.12 12.87 -0.61
C GLN A 89 6.51 11.62 -1.24
N TRP A 90 5.23 11.36 -0.97
CA TRP A 90 4.50 10.20 -1.46
C TRP A 90 4.47 10.10 -3.00
N ILE A 91 4.26 11.21 -3.69
CA ILE A 91 4.18 11.24 -5.16
C ILE A 91 5.52 10.93 -5.85
N ARG A 92 6.63 10.86 -5.11
CA ARG A 92 7.94 10.47 -5.64
C ARG A 92 8.03 8.98 -5.99
N HIS A 93 7.10 8.17 -5.51
CA HIS A 93 6.97 6.75 -5.85
C HIS A 93 6.31 6.58 -7.24
N ARG A 94 7.11 6.74 -8.29
CA ARG A 94 6.67 6.83 -9.71
C ARG A 94 6.03 5.56 -10.30
N THR A 95 6.10 4.43 -9.60
CA THR A 95 5.48 3.17 -10.04
C THR A 95 3.99 3.07 -9.66
N ALA A 96 3.50 3.97 -8.80
CA ALA A 96 2.10 4.01 -8.38
C ALA A 96 1.21 4.80 -9.35
N ARG A 97 -0.09 4.51 -9.32
CA ARG A 97 -1.14 5.30 -9.98
C ARG A 97 -1.83 6.15 -8.92
N VAL A 98 -1.91 7.47 -9.14
CA VAL A 98 -2.41 8.42 -8.14
C VAL A 98 -3.39 9.40 -8.79
N ASN A 99 -4.48 9.69 -8.09
CA ASN A 99 -5.37 10.81 -8.35
C ASN A 99 -5.54 11.63 -7.05
N GLU A 100 -5.63 12.95 -7.17
CA GLU A 100 -5.70 13.87 -6.03
C GLU A 100 -6.83 14.89 -6.24
N ILE A 101 -7.43 15.35 -5.15
CA ILE A 101 -8.37 16.48 -5.17
C ILE A 101 -7.62 17.72 -5.68
N SER A 102 -8.18 18.36 -6.70
CA SER A 102 -7.58 19.57 -7.26
C SER A 102 -8.17 20.84 -6.66
N GLY A 103 -7.35 21.60 -5.93
CA GLY A 103 -7.72 22.93 -5.43
C GLY A 103 -7.96 23.98 -6.53
N ARG A 104 -7.71 23.65 -7.80
CA ARG A 104 -8.08 24.51 -8.95
C ARG A 104 -9.56 24.43 -9.30
N TYR A 105 -10.21 23.31 -8.97
CA TYR A 105 -11.59 23.02 -9.36
C TYR A 105 -12.52 22.87 -8.15
N SER A 106 -11.96 22.63 -6.96
CA SER A 106 -12.70 22.40 -5.72
C SER A 106 -12.32 23.43 -4.67
N VAL A 107 -13.29 23.81 -3.84
CA VAL A 107 -13.01 24.58 -2.61
C VAL A 107 -12.31 23.64 -1.64
N MET A 108 -11.12 24.03 -1.20
CA MET A 108 -10.35 23.26 -0.22
C MET A 108 -10.96 23.43 1.17
N ALA A 109 -11.06 22.33 1.92
CA ALA A 109 -11.45 22.39 3.33
C ALA A 109 -10.41 23.18 4.13
N ASP A 110 -10.86 23.96 5.11
CA ASP A 110 -9.99 24.67 6.06
C ASP A 110 -9.48 23.69 7.13
N GLU A 111 -8.61 22.78 6.69
CA GLU A 111 -8.04 21.74 7.52
C GLU A 111 -6.52 21.69 7.35
N ALA A 112 -5.80 21.82 8.47
CA ALA A 112 -4.36 21.69 8.55
C ALA A 112 -3.96 20.64 9.59
N TYR A 113 -2.85 19.95 9.35
CA TYR A 113 -2.19 19.11 10.35
C TYR A 113 -1.62 19.97 11.46
N ILE A 114 -2.00 19.66 12.69
CA ILE A 114 -1.44 20.26 13.90
C ILE A 114 -0.68 19.16 14.65
N PRO A 115 0.67 19.18 14.66
CA PRO A 115 1.43 18.20 15.42
C PRO A 115 1.17 18.35 16.93
N ALA A 116 1.10 17.22 17.62
CA ALA A 116 1.25 17.22 19.08
C ALA A 116 2.67 17.66 19.46
N MET A 117 2.84 18.26 20.63
CA MET A 117 4.12 18.85 21.04
C MET A 117 5.26 17.83 21.07
N GLU A 118 4.96 16.60 21.46
CA GLU A 118 5.90 15.47 21.49
C GLU A 118 6.39 15.01 20.11
N HIS A 119 5.71 15.40 19.01
CA HIS A 119 6.11 15.07 17.64
C HIS A 119 6.98 16.15 16.99
N ILE A 120 7.19 17.28 17.68
CA ILE A 120 8.04 18.36 17.20
C ILE A 120 9.48 18.03 17.60
N ASN A 121 10.29 17.67 16.61
CA ASN A 121 11.72 17.44 16.80
C ASN A 121 12.50 18.74 16.60
N LEU A 122 13.56 18.92 17.41
CA LEU A 122 14.57 19.93 17.16
C LEU A 122 15.52 19.45 16.05
N GLN A 123 16.24 20.39 15.46
CA GLN A 123 17.31 20.07 14.52
C GLN A 123 18.32 19.13 15.17
N SER A 124 18.69 18.07 14.46
CA SER A 124 19.69 17.11 14.92
C SER A 124 21.07 17.77 14.99
N GLU A 125 21.87 17.44 16.01
CA GLU A 125 23.23 17.98 16.15
C GLU A 125 24.22 17.38 15.14
N ASP A 126 23.92 16.18 14.62
CA ASP A 126 24.77 15.37 13.74
C ASP A 126 24.29 15.29 12.29
N ASN A 127 23.00 15.55 12.04
CA ASN A 127 22.40 15.51 10.71
C ASN A 127 22.11 16.93 10.21
N LYS A 128 22.90 17.36 9.20
CA LYS A 128 22.71 18.65 8.50
C LYS A 128 21.47 18.71 7.60
N GLN A 129 20.73 17.61 7.46
CA GLN A 129 19.42 17.56 6.82
C GLN A 129 18.34 17.54 7.91
N GLY A 130 18.16 18.70 8.53
CA GLY A 130 17.15 19.04 9.53
C GLY A 130 17.22 20.53 9.74
#